data_AF-A0A8J2L195-F1
#
_entry.id   AF-A0A8J2L195-F1
#
_cell.length_a   1.000
_cell.length_b   1.000
_cell.length_c   1.000
_cell.angle_alpha   90.00
_cell.angle_beta   90.00
_cell.angle_gamma   90.00
#
_symmetry.space_group_name_H-M   'P 1'
#
loop_
_entity.id
_entity.type
_entity.pdbx_description
1 polymer ?
#
loop_
_entity_poly.entity_id
_entity_poly.type
_entity_poly.pdbx_seq_one_letter_code
_entity_poly.pdbx_strand_id
1 'polypeptide(L)'
;GSKFEVEEVGPYVWQEMRLKNVTAMNDEEDTATYQETVYYYFRSDLSAGSEEDVLNVVNIPFISVATMLYQHLYTSFANFIL
;
A
#
# COMPACT_ATOMS: atom_id res chain seq x y z
N GLY A 1 9.77 -25.37 -11.82
CA GLY A 1 10.34 -24.01 -11.61
C GLY A 1 11.48 -24.11 -10.64
N SER A 2 12.49 -23.26 -10.75
CA SER A 2 13.53 -23.09 -9.74
C SER A 2 12.98 -22.38 -8.50
N LYS A 3 13.58 -22.65 -7.35
CA LYS A 3 13.29 -21.93 -6.11
C LYS A 3 13.77 -20.48 -6.27
N PHE A 4 13.00 -19.51 -5.76
CA PHE A 4 13.45 -18.12 -5.70
C PHE A 4 14.63 -17.99 -4.74
N GLU A 5 15.68 -17.32 -5.19
CA GLU A 5 16.80 -16.86 -4.37
C GLU A 5 16.65 -15.34 -4.24
N VAL A 6 16.55 -14.87 -3.00
CA VAL A 6 16.31 -13.45 -2.68
C VAL A 6 17.23 -13.02 -1.55
N GLU A 7 17.53 -11.74 -1.52
CA GLU A 7 18.35 -11.09 -0.50
C GLU A 7 17.57 -9.94 0.13
N GLU A 8 17.79 -9.69 1.42
CA GLU A 8 17.16 -8.58 2.13
C GLU A 8 17.87 -7.28 1.79
N VAL A 9 17.10 -6.25 1.41
CA VAL A 9 17.60 -4.90 1.12
C VAL A 9 16.85 -3.89 1.98
N GLY A 10 17.55 -3.26 2.92
CA GLY A 10 16.97 -2.28 3.84
C GLY A 10 17.80 -2.05 5.10
N PRO A 11 17.35 -1.14 5.98
CA PRO A 11 16.03 -0.49 5.96
C PRO A 11 15.95 0.71 4.99
N TYR A 12 14.74 1.01 4.52
CA TYR A 12 14.39 2.28 3.88
C TYR A 12 13.44 3.03 4.80
N VAL A 13 13.94 4.07 5.47
CA VAL A 13 13.25 4.74 6.57
C VAL A 13 12.49 5.97 6.07
N TRP A 14 11.24 6.07 6.47
CA TRP A 14 10.36 7.20 6.18
C TRP A 14 9.87 7.84 7.47
N GLN A 15 10.01 9.15 7.58
CA GLN A 15 9.46 9.93 8.68
C GLN A 15 8.03 10.32 8.35
N GLU A 16 7.10 9.89 9.19
CA GLU A 16 5.69 10.23 9.08
C GLU A 16 5.40 11.59 9.75
N MET A 17 4.60 12.43 9.09
CA MET A 17 4.04 13.66 9.65
C MET A 17 2.53 13.67 9.44
N ARG A 18 1.78 13.84 10.52
CA ARG A 18 0.31 13.88 10.50
C ARG A 18 -0.20 15.29 10.75
N LEU A 19 -1.10 15.77 9.89
CA LEU A 19 -1.84 17.01 10.08
C LEU A 19 -3.33 16.68 10.25
N LYS A 20 -3.93 17.15 11.35
CA LYS A 20 -5.36 17.04 11.60
C LYS A 20 -6.05 18.34 11.22
N ASN A 21 -6.78 18.32 10.11
CA ASN A 21 -7.58 19.45 9.66
C ASN A 21 -8.99 19.31 10.22
N VAL A 22 -9.32 20.06 11.27
CA VAL A 22 -10.65 20.04 11.89
C VAL A 22 -11.67 20.55 10.87
N THR A 23 -12.69 19.75 10.60
CA THR A 23 -13.76 20.05 9.64
C THR A 23 -15.05 20.48 10.33
N ALA A 24 -15.27 20.08 11.58
CA ALA A 24 -16.40 20.52 12.40
C ALA A 24 -16.10 20.39 13.90
N MET A 25 -16.70 21.27 14.70
CA MET A 25 -16.76 21.18 16.16
C MET A 25 -18.20 20.88 16.58
N ASN A 26 -18.37 20.06 17.60
CA ASN A 26 -19.65 19.80 18.25
C ASN A 26 -19.51 20.21 19.72
N ASP A 27 -20.10 21.36 20.06
CA ASP A 27 -20.01 21.95 21.40
C ASP A 27 -20.88 21.23 22.43
N GLU A 28 -21.97 20.56 22.02
CA GLU A 28 -22.84 19.80 22.93
C GLU A 28 -22.15 18.52 23.44
N GLU A 29 -21.39 17.87 22.56
CA GLU A 29 -20.68 16.63 22.85
C GLU A 29 -19.19 16.86 23.19
N ASP A 30 -18.71 18.11 23.17
CA ASP A 30 -17.29 18.49 23.34
C ASP A 30 -16.33 17.68 22.44
N THR A 31 -16.67 17.56 21.16
CA THR A 31 -15.90 16.76 20.18
C THR A 31 -15.56 17.54 18.91
N ALA A 32 -14.51 17.09 18.22
CA ALA A 32 -14.08 17.64 16.94
C ALA A 32 -14.00 16.54 15.86
N THR A 33 -14.61 16.80 14.71
CA THR A 33 -14.42 15.99 13.50
C THR A 33 -13.24 16.56 12.72
N TYR A 34 -12.32 15.71 12.26
CA TYR A 34 -11.18 16.15 11.45
C TYR A 34 -10.88 15.18 10.32
N GLN A 35 -10.24 15.70 9.28
CA GLN A 35 -9.60 14.92 8.23
C GLN A 35 -8.10 14.90 8.48
N GLU A 36 -7.52 13.70 8.54
CA GLU A 36 -6.08 13.54 8.69
C GLU A 36 -5.40 13.52 7.32
N THR A 37 -4.31 14.28 7.18
CA THR A 37 -3.39 14.16 6.06
C THR A 37 -2.06 13.65 6.59
N VAL A 38 -1.58 12.54 6.01
CA VAL A 38 -0.31 11.90 6.38
C VAL A 38 0.71 12.14 5.28
N TYR A 39 1.85 12.68 5.65
CA TYR A 39 3.01 12.88 4.78
C TYR A 39 4.13 11.92 5.19
N TYR A 40 4.88 11.45 4.22
CA TYR A 40 6.08 10.64 4.44
C TYR A 40 7.27 11.34 3.80
N TYR A 41 8.33 11.53 4.58
CA TYR A 41 9.59 12.12 4.14
C TYR A 41 10.69 11.09 4.25
N PHE A 42 11.41 10.82 3.16
CA PHE A 42 12.49 9.86 3.17
C PHE A 42 13.64 10.32 4.07
N ARG A 43 14.16 9.40 4.88
CA ARG A 43 15.29 9.63 5.78
C ARG A 43 16.50 8.88 5.26
N SER A 44 17.18 9.49 4.29
CA SER A 44 18.41 8.94 3.69
C SER A 44 19.51 8.69 4.73
N ASP A 45 19.55 9.49 5.79
CA ASP A 45 20.50 9.36 6.90
C ASP A 45 20.25 8.14 7.81
N LEU A 46 19.04 7.57 7.77
CA LEU A 46 18.66 6.38 8.52
C LEU A 46 18.43 5.17 7.61
N SER A 47 18.65 5.30 6.31
CA SER A 47 18.39 4.27 5.31
C SER A 47 19.67 3.60 4.84
N ALA A 48 19.58 2.33 4.46
CA ALA A 48 20.70 1.57 3.89
C ALA A 48 21.04 1.98 2.45
N GLY A 49 20.12 2.68 1.77
CA GLY A 49 20.23 3.04 0.37
C GLY A 49 19.41 4.28 0.02
N SER A 50 19.18 4.50 -1.27
CA SER A 50 18.47 5.67 -1.81
C SER A 50 17.05 5.35 -2.26
N GLU A 51 16.22 6.37 -2.47
CA GLU A 51 14.89 6.20 -3.10
C GLU A 51 14.97 5.70 -4.54
N GLU A 52 16.14 5.80 -5.17
CA GLU A 52 16.39 5.44 -6.56
C GLU A 52 16.96 4.01 -6.72
N ASP A 53 17.09 3.27 -5.62
CA ASP A 53 17.60 1.90 -5.64
C ASP A 53 16.69 0.98 -6.48
N VAL A 54 17.31 0.17 -7.34
CA VAL A 54 16.59 -0.71 -8.26
C VAL A 54 16.35 -2.07 -7.62
N LEU A 55 15.08 -2.46 -7.51
CA LEU A 55 14.66 -3.76 -6.98
C LEU A 55 14.02 -4.62 -8.06
N ASN A 56 14.46 -5.87 -8.16
CA ASN A 56 13.80 -6.87 -9.00
C ASN A 56 12.67 -7.52 -8.19
N VAL A 57 11.43 -7.11 -8.47
CA VAL A 57 10.23 -7.60 -7.78
C VAL A 57 9.23 -8.21 -8.75
N VAL A 58 8.30 -8.97 -8.18
CA VAL A 58 7.18 -9.53 -8.94
C VAL A 58 6.28 -8.40 -9.45
N ASN A 59 5.80 -8.51 -10.69
CA ASN A 59 4.84 -7.57 -11.28
C ASN A 59 3.44 -7.76 -10.65
N ILE A 60 3.22 -7.10 -9.51
CA ILE A 60 1.96 -7.19 -8.76
C ILE A 60 0.75 -6.76 -9.60
N PRO A 61 0.76 -5.62 -10.32
CA PRO A 61 -0.39 -5.21 -11.14
C PRO A 61 -0.82 -6.29 -12.16
N PHE A 62 0.14 -6.92 -12.83
CA PHE A 62 -0.14 -7.99 -13.78
C PHE A 62 -0.80 -9.20 -13.10
N ILE A 63 -0.25 -9.65 -11.98
CA ILE A 63 -0.81 -10.77 -11.22
C ILE A 63 -2.21 -10.43 -10.73
N SER A 64 -2.44 -9.23 -10.19
CA SER A 64 -3.75 -8.79 -9.72
C SER A 64 -4.80 -8.87 -10.83
N VAL A 65 -4.51 -8.36 -12.02
CA VAL A 65 -5.42 -8.44 -13.17
C VAL A 65 -5.67 -9.90 -13.58
N ALA A 66 -4.63 -10.72 -13.67
CA ALA A 66 -4.77 -12.13 -14.02
C ALA A 66 -5.65 -12.88 -13.00
N THR A 67 -5.47 -12.61 -11.71
CA THR A 67 -6.28 -13.19 -10.62
C THR A 67 -7.72 -12.72 -10.69
N MET A 68 -7.97 -11.43 -10.93
CA MET A 68 -9.33 -10.88 -11.06
C MET A 68 -10.07 -11.50 -12.25
N LEU A 69 -9.41 -11.62 -13.40
CA LEU A 69 -10.00 -12.24 -14.59
C LEU A 69 -10.29 -13.73 -14.37
N TYR A 70 -9.34 -14.45 -13.78
CA TYR A 70 -9.54 -15.87 -13.44
C TYR A 70 -10.74 -16.06 -12.51
N GLN A 71 -10.85 -15.23 -11.46
CA GLN A 71 -11.97 -15.27 -10.53
C GLN A 71 -13.29 -14.95 -11.23
N HIS A 72 -13.31 -13.92 -12.07
CA HIS A 72 -14.50 -13.52 -12.81
C HIS A 72 -14.99 -14.63 -13.76
N LEU A 73 -14.07 -15.25 -14.49
CA LEU A 73 -14.39 -16.39 -15.36
C LEU A 73 -14.93 -17.56 -14.54
N TYR A 74 -14.27 -17.91 -13.44
CA TYR A 74 -14.72 -19.00 -12.56
C TYR A 74 -16.14 -18.78 -12.03
N THR A 75 -16.45 -17.59 -11.51
CA THR A 75 -17.80 -17.26 -11.04
C THR A 75 -18.83 -17.28 -12.18
N SER A 76 -18.46 -16.79 -13.36
CA SER A 76 -19.36 -16.79 -14.53
C SER A 76 -19.68 -18.20 -15.01
N PHE A 77 -18.67 -19.08 -15.03
CA PHE A 77 -18.87 -20.51 -15.31
C PHE A 77 -19.71 -21.18 -14.24
N ALA A 78 -19.45 -20.96 -12.95
CA ALA A 78 -20.24 -21.55 -11.87
C ALA A 78 -21.72 -21.17 -11.95
N ASN A 79 -22.03 -19.89 -12.24
CA ASN A 79 -23.40 -19.42 -12.43
C ASN A 79 -24.08 -19.92 -13.72
N PHE A 80 -23.31 -20.40 -14.70
CA PHE A 80 -23.87 -20.97 -15.93
C PHE A 80 -24.29 -22.43 -15.78
N ILE A 81 -23.67 -23.17 -14.85
CA ILE A 81 -23.86 -24.62 -14.69
C ILE A 81 -24.79 -24.95 -13.49
N LEU A 82 -25.14 -23.95 -12.67
CA LEU A 82 -26.11 -24.02 -11.57
C LEU A 82 -27.43 -23.35 -11.97
#